data_AF-G7HXW1-F1
#
_entry.id   AF-G7HXW1-F1
#
_cell.length_a   1.000
_cell.length_b   1.000
_cell.length_c   1.000
_cell.angle_alpha   90.00
_cell.angle_beta   90.00
_cell.angle_gamma   90.00
#
_symmetry.space_group_name_H-M   'P 1'
#
loop_
_entity.id
_entity.type
_entity.pdbx_description
1 polymer ?
#
loop_
_entity_poly.entity_id
_entity_poly.type
_entity_poly.pdbx_seq_one_letter_code
_entity_poly.pdbx_strand_id
1 'polypeptide(L)'
;MWINIEQIDLSRLAAALSASLNKWIAPENSINHAGVNEKPTVTPLFIIQVPSHLEIALAFSVESHNQVAVAGYAAGYPRYRWSPDIYETIADSISFDTLAGDYPIFKVDFSTLGRITWMSEGEYSEMRANAVDEFLNYYNDLNTQSRQKIWLNRDFVSLNVEALGLRYGE
;
A
#
# COMPACT_ATOMS: atom_id res chain seq x y z
N MET A 1 6.88 20.12 -18.74
CA MET A 1 5.90 20.67 -17.77
C MET A 1 6.02 19.87 -16.48
N TRP A 2 5.92 20.51 -15.32
CA TRP A 2 5.83 19.82 -14.04
C TRP A 2 4.36 19.63 -13.67
N ILE A 3 4.02 18.51 -13.04
CA ILE A 3 2.72 18.29 -12.43
C ILE A 3 2.89 18.07 -10.93
N ASN A 4 2.00 18.66 -10.15
CA ASN A 4 1.95 18.44 -8.71
C ASN A 4 1.37 17.05 -8.44
N ILE A 5 1.75 16.48 -7.30
CA ILE A 5 1.23 15.20 -6.84
C ILE A 5 -0.30 15.20 -6.81
N GLU A 6 -0.94 16.31 -6.43
CA GLU A 6 -2.40 16.53 -6.41
C GLU A 6 -3.11 16.34 -7.77
N GLN A 7 -2.36 16.37 -8.87
CA GLN A 7 -2.89 16.19 -10.23
C GLN A 7 -2.79 14.74 -10.70
N ILE A 8 -2.20 13.86 -9.89
CA ILE A 8 -2.08 12.43 -10.20
C ILE A 8 -3.41 11.74 -9.96
N ASP A 9 -3.89 11.01 -10.97
CA ASP A 9 -5.02 10.09 -10.83
C ASP A 9 -4.56 8.85 -10.05
N LEU A 10 -5.04 8.71 -8.82
CA LEU A 10 -4.66 7.61 -7.94
C LEU A 10 -5.11 6.24 -8.45
N SER A 11 -6.20 6.15 -9.23
CA SER A 11 -6.67 4.88 -9.77
C SER A 11 -5.72 4.38 -10.87
N ARG A 12 -5.26 5.29 -11.74
CA ARG A 12 -4.25 4.98 -12.75
C ARG A 12 -2.90 4.65 -12.13
N LEU A 13 -2.52 5.37 -11.08
CA LEU A 13 -1.31 5.07 -10.34
C LEU A 13 -1.37 3.70 -9.67
N ALA A 14 -2.50 3.33 -9.06
CA ALA A 14 -2.67 2.02 -8.43
C ALA A 14 -2.54 0.87 -9.44
N ALA A 15 -3.07 1.03 -10.65
CA ALA A 15 -2.91 0.05 -11.73
C ALA A 15 -1.44 -0.10 -12.15
N ALA A 16 -0.74 1.03 -12.35
CA ALA A 16 0.69 1.02 -12.68
C ALA A 16 1.55 0.42 -11.55
N LEU A 17 1.24 0.74 -10.29
CA LEU A 17 1.91 0.19 -9.11
C LEU A 17 1.73 -1.32 -9.04
N SER A 18 0.49 -1.82 -9.20
CA SER A 18 0.22 -3.27 -9.21
C SER A 18 1.06 -4.00 -10.26
N ALA A 19 1.21 -3.43 -11.46
CA ALA A 19 2.05 -3.99 -12.51
C ALA A 19 3.55 -3.97 -12.14
N SER A 20 4.03 -2.90 -11.49
CA SER A 20 5.42 -2.76 -11.07
C SER A 20 5.79 -3.71 -9.92
N LEU A 21 4.88 -3.92 -8.96
CA LEU A 21 5.07 -4.80 -7.80
C LEU A 21 5.36 -6.26 -8.19
N ASN A 22 4.82 -6.74 -9.32
CA ASN A 22 5.11 -8.08 -9.83
C ASN A 22 6.61 -8.33 -10.08
N LYS A 23 7.40 -7.28 -10.35
CA LYS A 23 8.86 -7.37 -10.53
C LYS A 23 9.58 -7.75 -9.22
N TRP A 24 8.94 -7.56 -8.07
CA TRP A 24 9.51 -7.73 -6.72
C TRP A 24 9.14 -9.05 -6.04
N ILE A 25 8.33 -9.89 -6.69
CA ILE A 25 8.02 -11.28 -6.26
C ILE A 25 9.23 -12.20 -6.60
N ALA A 26 10.42 -11.73 -6.24
CA ALA A 26 11.65 -12.47 -6.42
C ALA A 26 11.82 -13.51 -5.30
N PRO A 27 12.46 -14.67 -5.56
CA PRO A 27 12.62 -15.75 -4.57
C PRO A 27 13.27 -15.30 -3.24
N GLU A 28 14.14 -14.30 -3.29
CA GLU A 28 14.80 -13.68 -2.13
C GLU A 28 13.84 -13.00 -1.16
N ASN A 29 12.60 -12.72 -1.56
CA ASN A 29 11.56 -12.11 -0.73
C ASN A 29 10.53 -13.12 -0.21
N SER A 30 10.89 -14.41 -0.18
CA SER A 30 10.03 -15.47 0.36
C SER A 30 9.96 -15.40 1.88
N ILE A 31 8.77 -15.60 2.44
CA ILE A 31 8.56 -15.68 3.88
C ILE A 31 8.78 -17.13 4.31
N ASN A 32 9.60 -17.35 5.33
CA ASN A 32 9.71 -18.69 5.92
C ASN A 32 8.55 -18.92 6.89
N HIS A 33 7.77 -19.96 6.63
CA HIS A 33 6.75 -20.42 7.54
C HIS A 33 6.82 -21.94 7.74
N ALA A 34 6.90 -22.37 9.00
CA ALA A 34 6.95 -23.79 9.37
C ALA A 34 8.03 -24.60 8.60
N GLY A 35 9.14 -23.95 8.21
CA GLY A 35 10.23 -24.57 7.45
C GLY A 35 10.04 -24.57 5.93
N VAL A 36 8.94 -23.99 5.42
CA VAL A 36 8.68 -23.80 3.98
C VAL A 36 8.87 -22.34 3.62
N ASN A 37 9.59 -22.06 2.54
CA ASN A 37 9.70 -20.70 2.00
C ASN A 37 8.55 -20.48 1.01
N GLU A 38 7.66 -19.55 1.35
CA GLU A 38 6.49 -19.23 0.54
C GLU A 38 6.61 -17.82 -0.03
N LYS A 39 6.17 -17.67 -1.28
CA LYS A 39 6.21 -16.37 -1.95
C LYS A 39 4.96 -15.57 -1.60
N PRO A 40 5.08 -14.38 -1.01
CA PRO A 40 3.92 -13.52 -0.81
C PRO A 40 3.42 -12.98 -2.15
N THR A 41 2.10 -12.84 -2.26
CA THR A 41 1.49 -11.93 -3.22
C THR A 41 1.39 -10.55 -2.59
N VAL A 42 1.79 -9.52 -3.34
CA VAL A 42 1.78 -8.12 -2.88
C VAL A 42 0.71 -7.37 -3.66
N THR A 43 -0.20 -6.71 -2.94
CA THR A 43 -1.31 -5.95 -3.55
C THR A 43 -1.38 -4.56 -2.94
N PRO A 44 -1.50 -3.48 -3.74
CA PRO A 44 -1.83 -2.16 -3.19
C PRO A 44 -3.18 -2.21 -2.50
N LEU A 45 -3.21 -1.85 -1.21
CA LEU A 45 -4.42 -1.80 -0.40
C LEU A 45 -5.08 -0.42 -0.49
N PHE A 46 -4.30 0.64 -0.20
CA PHE A 46 -4.75 2.01 -0.37
C PHE A 46 -3.59 2.94 -0.72
N ILE A 47 -3.94 4.07 -1.33
CA ILE A 47 -3.02 5.17 -1.65
C ILE A 47 -3.67 6.47 -1.19
N ILE A 48 -2.97 7.24 -0.37
CA ILE A 48 -3.36 8.56 0.09
C ILE A 48 -2.39 9.57 -0.54
N GLN A 49 -2.97 10.60 -1.11
CA GLN A 49 -2.27 11.74 -1.67
C GLN A 49 -2.22 12.85 -0.63
N VAL A 50 -1.02 13.10 -0.11
CA VAL A 50 -0.73 14.24 0.74
C VAL A 50 0.08 15.27 -0.05
N PRO A 51 0.13 16.56 0.36
CA PRO A 51 0.80 17.59 -0.42
C PRO A 51 2.29 17.33 -0.69
N SER A 52 2.96 16.58 0.17
CA SER A 52 4.41 16.32 0.09
C SER A 52 4.79 14.95 -0.46
N HIS A 53 3.91 13.94 -0.39
CA HIS A 53 4.22 12.56 -0.74
C HIS A 53 2.94 11.72 -0.92
N LEU A 54 3.09 10.44 -1.20
CA LEU A 54 2.02 9.45 -1.15
C LEU A 54 2.19 8.57 0.09
N GLU A 55 1.12 8.34 0.81
CA GLU A 55 1.09 7.27 1.80
C GLU A 55 0.47 6.04 1.15
N ILE A 56 1.16 4.91 1.19
CA ILE A 56 0.79 3.70 0.47
C ILE A 56 0.78 2.55 1.45
N ALA A 57 -0.33 1.82 1.50
CA ALA A 57 -0.39 0.54 2.18
C ALA A 57 -0.36 -0.60 1.17
N LEU A 58 0.49 -1.59 1.43
CA LEU A 58 0.61 -2.82 0.68
C LEU A 58 0.14 -3.99 1.54
N ALA A 59 -0.75 -4.80 0.99
CA ALA A 59 -1.19 -6.05 1.56
C ALA A 59 -0.27 -7.19 1.08
N PHE A 60 0.17 -8.01 2.03
CA PHE A 60 0.98 -9.20 1.82
C PHE A 60 0.15 -10.42 2.19
N SER A 61 -0.20 -11.23 1.20
CA SER A 61 -0.94 -12.47 1.39
C SER A 61 -0.06 -13.67 1.03
N VAL A 62 -0.11 -14.72 1.84
CA VAL A 62 0.57 -15.99 1.59
C VAL A 62 -0.50 -17.07 1.48
N GLU A 63 -0.51 -17.88 0.42
CA GLU A 63 -1.65 -18.78 0.14
C GLU A 63 -1.91 -19.80 1.26
N SER A 64 -0.87 -20.31 1.91
CA SER A 64 -1.04 -21.23 3.06
C SER A 64 -1.60 -20.54 4.30
N HIS A 65 -1.50 -19.21 4.38
CA HIS A 65 -1.97 -18.39 5.48
C HIS A 65 -3.26 -17.72 5.06
N ASN A 66 -4.36 -18.05 5.73
CA ASN A 66 -5.58 -17.26 5.62
C ASN A 66 -5.44 -15.92 6.38
N GLN A 67 -4.31 -15.23 6.22
CA GLN A 67 -3.92 -14.01 6.92
C GLN A 67 -3.29 -13.04 5.92
N VAL A 68 -3.57 -11.75 6.12
CA VAL A 68 -2.96 -10.66 5.35
C VAL A 68 -2.21 -9.76 6.32
N ALA A 69 -0.90 -9.63 6.11
CA ALA A 69 -0.12 -8.58 6.77
C ALA A 69 -0.18 -7.30 5.95
N VAL A 70 -0.17 -6.14 6.61
CA VAL A 70 -0.24 -4.84 5.94
C VAL A 70 0.97 -3.99 6.31
N ALA A 71 1.65 -3.46 5.30
CA ALA A 71 2.77 -2.54 5.49
C ALA A 71 2.45 -1.17 4.91
N GLY A 72 2.73 -0.12 5.68
CA GLY A 72 2.53 1.27 5.27
C GLY A 72 3.86 1.97 4.96
N TYR A 73 3.84 2.84 3.95
CA TYR A 73 5.01 3.57 3.46
C TYR A 73 4.68 5.01 3.13
N ALA A 74 5.62 5.92 3.36
CA ALA A 74 5.65 7.22 2.70
C ALA A 74 6.59 7.17 1.51
N ALA A 75 6.07 7.43 0.31
CA ALA A 75 6.82 7.30 -0.93
C ALA A 75 6.49 8.40 -1.93
N GLY A 76 7.39 8.59 -2.89
CA GLY A 76 7.21 9.53 -3.99
C GLY A 76 7.48 10.99 -3.61
N TYR A 77 7.35 11.85 -4.62
CA TYR A 77 7.75 13.25 -4.57
C TYR A 77 6.54 14.20 -4.67
N PRO A 78 6.64 15.45 -4.17
CA PRO A 78 5.59 16.45 -4.31
C PRO A 78 5.27 16.82 -5.77
N ARG A 79 6.23 16.61 -6.69
CA ARG A 79 6.12 16.99 -8.10
C ARG A 79 6.83 16.00 -9.00
N TYR A 80 6.27 15.79 -10.19
CA TYR A 80 6.82 14.93 -11.23
C TYR A 80 6.93 15.67 -12.56
N ARG A 81 7.94 15.31 -13.35
CA ARG A 81 8.06 15.81 -14.72
C ARG A 81 7.05 15.07 -15.59
N TRP A 82 6.19 15.80 -16.28
CA TRP A 82 5.19 15.22 -17.17
C TRP A 82 5.83 14.36 -18.27
N SER A 83 5.26 13.18 -18.49
CA SER A 83 5.51 12.26 -19.60
C SER A 83 4.22 11.48 -19.91
N PRO A 84 4.12 10.86 -21.10
CA PRO A 84 3.03 9.91 -21.39
C PRO A 84 3.01 8.72 -20.42
N ASP A 85 4.20 8.24 -20.03
CA ASP A 85 4.42 7.07 -19.16
C ASP A 85 4.60 7.46 -17.68
N ILE A 86 3.93 8.54 -17.26
CA ILE A 86 4.17 9.13 -15.95
C ILE A 86 3.74 8.21 -14.81
N TYR A 87 2.67 7.43 -14.98
CA TYR A 87 2.17 6.54 -13.93
C TYR A 87 3.13 5.38 -13.69
N GLU A 88 3.67 4.81 -14.76
CA GLU A 88 4.69 3.77 -14.76
C GLU A 88 5.98 4.30 -14.13
N THR A 89 6.39 5.50 -14.51
CA THR A 89 7.59 6.15 -13.94
C THR A 89 7.44 6.39 -12.44
N ILE A 90 6.28 6.89 -11.99
CA ILE A 90 6.00 7.12 -10.57
C ILE A 90 5.96 5.78 -9.82
N ALA A 91 5.26 4.78 -10.35
CA ALA A 91 5.14 3.46 -9.76
C ALA A 91 6.50 2.75 -9.62
N ASP A 92 7.36 2.82 -10.64
CA ASP A 92 8.70 2.25 -10.60
C ASP A 92 9.58 2.98 -9.57
N SER A 93 9.47 4.32 -9.46
CA SER A 93 10.16 5.09 -8.41
C SER A 93 9.69 4.71 -7.01
N ILE A 94 8.38 4.61 -6.77
CA ILE A 94 7.82 4.18 -5.50
C ILE A 94 8.33 2.78 -5.16
N SER A 95 8.25 1.85 -6.12
CA SER A 95 8.70 0.47 -5.89
C SER A 95 10.20 0.43 -5.57
N PHE A 96 11.02 1.25 -6.23
CA PHE A 96 12.43 1.37 -5.91
C PHE A 96 12.66 1.94 -4.49
N ASP A 97 12.08 3.09 -4.18
CA ASP A 97 12.25 3.78 -2.90
C ASP A 97 11.70 2.96 -1.72
N THR A 98 10.67 2.15 -1.97
CA THR A 98 9.89 1.45 -0.93
C THR A 98 10.30 -0.02 -0.78
N LEU A 99 10.74 -0.68 -1.85
CA LEU A 99 10.90 -2.14 -1.90
C LEU A 99 12.29 -2.60 -2.35
N ALA A 100 13.06 -1.78 -3.07
CA ALA A 100 14.40 -2.16 -3.57
C ALA A 100 15.55 -1.96 -2.57
N GLY A 101 15.31 -1.27 -1.45
CA GLY A 101 16.32 -1.06 -0.40
C GLY A 101 16.49 -2.25 0.55
N ASP A 102 17.32 -2.08 1.60
CA ASP A 102 17.63 -3.10 2.63
C ASP A 102 16.46 -3.49 3.59
N TYR A 103 15.23 -3.02 3.34
CA TYR A 103 14.03 -3.22 4.16
C TYR A 103 12.83 -3.17 3.20
N PRO A 104 11.76 -4.02 3.24
CA PRO A 104 10.91 -4.19 4.43
C PRO A 104 9.99 -5.45 4.52
N ILE A 105 9.98 -6.41 3.59
CA ILE A 105 8.96 -7.50 3.56
C ILE A 105 9.06 -8.38 4.81
N PHE A 106 10.27 -8.57 5.35
CA PHE A 106 10.50 -9.39 6.54
C PHE A 106 10.06 -8.76 7.87
N LYS A 107 9.58 -7.51 7.87
CA LYS A 107 9.10 -6.81 9.08
C LYS A 107 7.58 -6.76 9.18
N VAL A 108 6.87 -7.29 8.20
CA VAL A 108 5.41 -7.28 8.20
C VAL A 108 4.87 -8.26 9.24
N ASP A 109 3.96 -7.79 10.07
CA ASP A 109 3.42 -8.54 11.20
C ASP A 109 2.19 -9.35 10.75
N PHE A 110 2.36 -10.67 10.56
CA PHE A 110 1.25 -11.59 10.29
C PHE A 110 0.48 -11.99 11.56
N SER A 111 1.01 -11.71 12.75
CA SER A 111 0.40 -12.16 14.01
C SER A 111 -0.82 -11.33 14.41
N THR A 112 -0.92 -10.10 13.91
CA THR A 112 -2.01 -9.17 14.23
C THR A 112 -2.80 -8.82 12.97
N LEU A 113 -4.01 -9.38 12.83
CA LEU A 113 -4.87 -9.12 11.68
C LEU A 113 -5.23 -7.63 11.57
N GLY A 114 -5.15 -7.10 10.36
CA GLY A 114 -5.57 -5.72 10.06
C GLY A 114 -4.64 -4.62 10.58
N ARG A 115 -3.60 -4.95 11.36
CA ARG A 115 -2.61 -3.98 11.81
C ARG A 115 -1.75 -3.52 10.63
N ILE A 116 -1.49 -2.21 10.58
CA ILE A 116 -0.61 -1.60 9.57
C ILE A 116 0.76 -1.35 10.20
N THR A 117 1.80 -2.03 9.69
CA THR A 117 3.19 -1.79 10.10
C THR A 117 3.81 -0.72 9.21
N TRP A 118 3.98 0.49 9.76
CA TRP A 118 4.61 1.60 9.05
C TRP A 118 6.13 1.48 9.03
N MET A 119 6.73 1.47 7.85
CA MET A 119 8.15 1.16 7.65
C MET A 119 9.07 2.39 7.67
N SER A 120 8.50 3.60 7.75
CA SER A 120 9.24 4.87 7.76
C SER A 120 9.01 5.62 9.08
N GLU A 121 10.04 5.77 9.93
CA GLU A 121 10.00 6.53 11.20
C GLU A 121 10.14 8.06 11.02
N GLY A 122 9.45 8.65 10.03
CA GLY A 122 9.46 10.11 9.83
C GLY A 122 8.39 10.83 10.68
N GLU A 123 8.60 12.14 10.95
CA GLU A 123 7.75 13.10 11.72
C GLU A 123 6.26 13.22 11.30
N TYR A 124 5.76 12.33 10.44
CA TYR A 124 4.39 12.31 9.92
C TYR A 124 3.55 11.14 10.48
N SER A 125 4.03 10.49 11.54
CA SER A 125 3.41 9.27 12.12
C SER A 125 2.06 9.53 12.82
N GLU A 126 1.79 10.74 13.30
CA GLU A 126 0.62 11.04 14.13
C GLU A 126 -0.72 11.03 13.37
N MET A 127 -0.72 11.04 12.03
CA MET A 127 -1.95 11.07 11.20
C MET A 127 -2.28 9.74 10.52
N ARG A 128 -1.52 8.67 10.79
CA ARG A 128 -1.63 7.42 10.06
C ARG A 128 -2.51 6.42 10.80
N ALA A 129 -3.46 5.84 10.07
CA ALA A 129 -4.23 4.73 10.59
C ALA A 129 -3.28 3.59 11.02
N ASN A 130 -3.47 3.09 12.24
CA ASN A 130 -2.71 1.98 12.80
C ASN A 130 -3.32 0.63 12.41
N ALA A 131 -4.58 0.63 11.96
CA ALA A 131 -5.30 -0.54 11.50
C ALA A 131 -6.18 -0.23 10.29
N VAL A 132 -6.52 -1.26 9.52
CA VAL A 132 -7.32 -1.14 8.30
C VAL A 132 -8.75 -0.66 8.59
N ASP A 133 -9.35 -1.07 9.70
CA ASP A 133 -10.68 -0.61 10.12
C ASP A 133 -10.69 0.89 10.45
N GLU A 134 -9.67 1.38 11.14
CA GLU A 134 -9.45 2.81 11.42
C GLU A 134 -9.36 3.61 10.12
N PHE A 135 -8.59 3.12 9.15
CA PHE A 135 -8.50 3.75 7.84
C PHE A 135 -9.85 3.77 7.09
N LEU A 136 -10.60 2.66 7.10
CA LEU A 136 -11.89 2.58 6.42
C LEU A 136 -12.91 3.56 7.03
N ASN A 137 -12.90 3.71 8.36
CA ASN A 137 -13.72 4.70 9.06
C ASN A 137 -13.35 6.13 8.65
N TYR A 138 -12.05 6.45 8.65
CA TYR A 138 -11.54 7.75 8.21
C TYR A 138 -11.84 8.04 6.73
N TYR A 139 -11.73 7.03 5.86
CA TYR A 139 -12.05 7.13 4.44
C TYR A 139 -13.53 7.45 4.19
N ASN A 140 -14.43 6.83 4.94
CA ASN A 140 -15.87 7.11 4.85
C ASN A 140 -16.19 8.56 5.19
N ASP A 141 -15.52 9.13 6.20
CA ASP A 141 -15.68 10.53 6.57
C ASP A 141 -15.16 11.48 5.48
N LEU A 142 -14.01 11.18 4.87
CA LEU A 142 -13.41 12.03 3.83
C LEU A 142 -14.12 11.97 2.47
N ASN A 143 -14.80 10.87 2.14
CA ASN A 143 -15.61 10.76 0.91
C ASN A 143 -16.70 11.84 0.82
N THR A 144 -17.07 12.49 1.93
CA THR A 144 -18.06 13.56 1.96
C THR A 144 -17.56 14.92 1.46
N GLN A 145 -16.23 15.14 1.34
CA GLN A 145 -15.68 16.49 1.09
C GLN A 145 -15.06 16.72 -0.30
N SER A 146 -15.15 15.76 -1.24
CA SER A 146 -14.66 15.87 -2.62
C SER A 146 -13.19 16.30 -2.78
N ARG A 147 -12.34 15.32 -3.10
CA ARG A 147 -11.22 15.38 -4.06
C ARG A 147 -10.55 14.02 -3.96
N GLN A 148 -10.16 13.44 -5.10
CA GLN A 148 -9.58 12.10 -5.25
C GLN A 148 -8.21 11.96 -4.57
N LYS A 149 -8.16 12.23 -3.26
CA LYS A 149 -6.96 12.17 -2.43
C LYS A 149 -6.74 10.79 -1.86
N ILE A 150 -7.72 9.90 -1.99
CA ILE A 150 -7.62 8.54 -1.47
C ILE A 150 -8.15 7.58 -2.52
N TRP A 151 -7.37 6.54 -2.78
CA TRP A 151 -7.77 5.36 -3.51
C TRP A 151 -7.71 4.15 -2.57
N LEU A 152 -8.70 3.26 -2.68
CA LEU A 152 -8.83 2.05 -1.89
C LEU A 152 -9.16 0.88 -2.83
N ASN A 153 -8.46 -0.23 -2.66
CA ASN A 153 -8.73 -1.48 -3.36
C ASN A 153 -9.97 -2.18 -2.76
N ARG A 154 -11.16 -1.71 -3.13
CA ARG A 154 -12.43 -2.21 -2.58
C ARG A 154 -12.64 -3.70 -2.84
N ASP A 155 -12.23 -4.17 -4.01
CA ASP A 155 -12.37 -5.57 -4.40
C ASP A 155 -11.51 -6.45 -3.49
N PHE A 156 -10.22 -6.09 -3.30
CA PHE A 156 -9.34 -6.82 -2.39
C PHE A 156 -9.87 -6.84 -0.96
N VAL A 157 -10.32 -5.69 -0.44
CA VAL A 157 -10.90 -5.59 0.91
C VAL A 157 -12.12 -6.51 1.05
N SER A 158 -13.03 -6.50 0.08
CA SER A 158 -14.25 -7.31 0.12
C SER A 158 -14.00 -8.81 0.10
N LEU A 159 -12.91 -9.25 -0.56
CA LEU A 159 -12.54 -10.66 -0.65
C LEU A 159 -11.71 -11.13 0.56
N ASN A 160 -11.12 -10.22 1.32
CA ASN A 160 -10.19 -10.52 2.42
C ASN A 160 -10.65 -9.95 3.77
N VAL A 161 -11.96 -9.76 3.97
CA VAL A 161 -12.56 -9.18 5.19
C VAL A 161 -12.01 -9.84 6.46
N GLU A 162 -12.11 -11.16 6.55
CA GLU A 162 -11.66 -11.91 7.73
C GLU A 162 -10.13 -11.86 7.91
N ALA A 163 -9.39 -12.01 6.81
CA ALA A 163 -7.92 -11.98 6.83
C ALA A 163 -7.34 -10.60 7.16
N LEU A 164 -8.13 -9.54 6.99
CA LEU A 164 -7.84 -8.17 7.40
C LEU A 164 -8.38 -7.85 8.81
N GLY A 165 -8.95 -8.82 9.53
CA GLY A 165 -9.52 -8.61 10.86
C GLY A 165 -10.77 -7.74 10.89
N LEU A 166 -11.39 -7.51 9.73
CA LEU A 166 -12.60 -6.72 9.58
C LEU A 166 -13.81 -7.61 9.92
N ARG A 167 -14.84 -7.00 10.50
CA ARG A 167 -16.14 -7.66 10.67
C ARG A 167 -17.01 -7.30 9.47
N TYR A 168 -17.74 -8.28 8.93
CA TYR A 168 -18.86 -7.95 8.05
C TYR A 168 -19.77 -6.98 8.82
N GLY A 169 -20.06 -5.83 8.20
CA GLY A 169 -21.03 -4.89 8.77
C GLY A 169 -22.36 -5.62 8.98
N GLU A 170 -22.92 -5.47 10.17
CA GLU A 170 -24.36 -5.64 10.40
C GLU A 170 -25.16 -4.60 9.61
#